data_AF-A0A2V6DKU5-F1
#
_entry.id   AF-A0A2V6DKU5-F1
#
_cell.length_a   1.000
_cell.length_b   1.000
_cell.length_c   1.000
_cell.angle_alpha   90.00
_cell.angle_beta   90.00
_cell.angle_gamma   90.00
#
_symmetry.space_group_name_H-M   'P 1'
#
loop_
_entity.id
_entity.type
_entity.pdbx_description
1 polymer ?
#
loop_
_entity_poly.entity_id
_entity_poly.type
_entity_poly.pdbx_seq_one_letter_code
_entity_poly.pdbx_strand_id
1 'polypeptide(L)'
;MNSCENHLMKFWFGLALLGLAIPNAYGQSIEIVSPDRAYTFAYSDAFSHQIERDRLTNEMIARVTFSNYPWAGDREPRRDETFEFSFPSIHFDAAQNEFFARTSRRRVRIPIAALHPNFPYAGYKLEPTAQIFLVKRSGHVKAVLNATAQPRDGARWVQIDDNW
;
A
#
# COMPACT_ATOMS: atom_id res chain seq x y z
N MET A 1 -48.50 25.64 60.42
CA MET A 1 -47.27 25.11 61.04
C MET A 1 -47.40 23.60 61.15
N ASN A 2 -46.29 22.91 60.85
CA ASN A 2 -46.01 21.46 60.94
C ASN A 2 -45.80 20.72 59.59
N SER A 3 -44.51 20.74 59.25
CA SER A 3 -43.61 19.88 58.48
C SER A 3 -43.96 18.39 58.28
N CYS A 4 -43.24 17.83 57.28
CA CYS A 4 -42.90 16.42 56.96
C CYS A 4 -43.61 15.90 55.69
N GLU A 5 -42.98 15.20 54.73
CA GLU A 5 -41.59 14.81 54.47
C GLU A 5 -41.58 14.23 53.05
N ASN A 6 -40.40 14.16 52.43
CA ASN A 6 -40.17 13.80 51.03
C ASN A 6 -40.66 12.39 50.67
N HIS A 7 -41.25 12.24 49.46
CA HIS A 7 -41.11 11.01 48.70
C HIS A 7 -40.73 11.27 47.24
N LEU A 8 -39.48 10.89 47.00
CA LEU A 8 -38.73 10.74 45.78
C LEU A 8 -39.52 9.99 44.68
N MET A 9 -39.73 10.60 43.51
CA MET A 9 -40.07 9.83 42.30
C MET A 9 -39.42 10.40 41.03
N LYS A 10 -38.33 9.71 40.68
CA LYS A 10 -37.60 9.62 39.41
C LYS A 10 -38.39 10.08 38.18
N PHE A 11 -37.87 11.05 37.44
CA PHE A 11 -38.19 11.24 36.02
C PHE A 11 -36.93 11.14 35.18
N TRP A 12 -37.02 10.28 34.17
CA TRP A 12 -35.92 9.72 33.39
C TRP A 12 -35.34 10.74 32.40
N PHE A 13 -34.01 10.77 32.33
CA PHE A 13 -33.26 11.39 31.23
C PHE A 13 -33.49 10.57 29.95
N GLY A 14 -34.24 11.14 29.00
CA GLY A 14 -34.28 10.64 27.62
C GLY A 14 -33.12 11.23 26.83
N LEU A 15 -31.93 10.62 26.94
CA LEU A 15 -30.80 10.95 26.06
C LEU A 15 -31.00 10.21 24.73
N ALA A 16 -31.51 10.91 23.71
CA ALA A 16 -31.54 10.39 22.35
C ALA A 16 -30.10 10.31 21.83
N LEU A 17 -29.49 9.13 21.90
CA LEU A 17 -28.28 8.81 21.14
C LEU A 17 -28.65 8.82 19.65
N LEU A 18 -28.43 9.95 18.99
CA LEU A 18 -28.14 9.99 17.56
C LEU A 18 -26.86 9.18 17.37
N GLY A 19 -27.02 7.88 17.13
CA GLY A 19 -25.95 7.04 16.63
C GLY A 19 -25.51 7.61 15.28
N LEU A 20 -24.46 8.42 15.29
CA LEU A 20 -23.67 8.68 14.11
C LEU A 20 -23.20 7.32 13.63
N ALA A 21 -23.89 6.76 12.65
CA ALA A 21 -23.37 5.68 11.85
C ALA A 21 -22.13 6.25 11.17
N ILE A 22 -20.97 6.07 11.81
CA ILE A 22 -19.69 6.27 11.15
C ILE A 22 -19.75 5.32 9.96
N PRO A 23 -19.78 5.80 8.70
CA PRO A 23 -19.77 4.90 7.58
C PRO A 23 -18.48 4.08 7.71
N ASN A 24 -18.63 2.79 7.98
CA ASN A 24 -17.52 1.85 8.03
C ASN A 24 -16.77 1.96 6.71
N ALA A 25 -15.60 2.63 6.74
CA ALA A 25 -14.69 2.78 5.60
C ALA A 25 -14.02 1.45 5.20
N TYR A 26 -14.41 0.34 5.84
CA TYR A 26 -13.99 -1.04 5.60
C TYR A 26 -14.28 -1.60 4.19
N GLY A 27 -14.75 -0.79 3.24
CA GLY A 27 -15.24 -1.27 1.93
C GLY A 27 -14.49 -0.79 0.70
N GLN A 28 -13.40 -0.03 0.84
CA GLN A 28 -12.72 0.58 -0.31
C GLN A 28 -11.22 0.28 -0.34
N SER A 29 -10.85 -0.97 -0.13
CA SER A 29 -9.51 -1.48 -0.42
C SER A 29 -9.49 -2.28 -1.72
N ILE A 30 -8.33 -2.30 -2.37
CA ILE A 30 -8.01 -3.24 -3.44
C ILE A 30 -6.68 -3.91 -3.12
N GLU A 31 -6.55 -5.13 -3.61
CA GLU A 31 -5.30 -5.89 -3.59
C GLU A 31 -5.06 -6.43 -4.99
N ILE A 32 -3.86 -6.24 -5.51
CA ILE A 32 -3.46 -6.68 -6.85
C ILE A 32 -2.12 -7.38 -6.69
N VAL A 33 -2.09 -8.66 -7.05
CA VAL A 33 -0.85 -9.43 -7.14
C VAL A 33 -0.29 -9.25 -8.55
N SER A 34 0.97 -8.84 -8.66
CA SER A 34 1.65 -8.80 -9.95
C SER A 34 1.69 -10.22 -10.55
N PRO A 35 1.43 -10.39 -11.86
CA PRO A 35 1.55 -11.69 -12.50
C PRO A 35 3.00 -12.17 -12.58
N ASP A 36 3.95 -11.24 -12.49
CA ASP A 36 5.38 -11.50 -12.62
C ASP A 36 5.94 -12.21 -11.39
N ARG A 37 6.93 -13.07 -11.65
CA ARG A 37 7.62 -13.83 -10.61
C ARG A 37 9.10 -13.57 -10.75
N ALA A 38 9.75 -13.26 -9.63
CA ALA A 38 11.18 -13.12 -9.56
C ALA A 38 11.79 -14.20 -8.66
N TYR A 39 13.05 -14.50 -8.92
CA TYR A 39 13.85 -15.45 -8.17
C TYR A 39 15.17 -14.78 -7.85
N THR A 40 15.44 -14.61 -6.56
CA THR A 40 16.67 -14.03 -6.02
C THR A 40 17.27 -14.99 -5.00
N PHE A 41 18.43 -14.64 -4.44
CA PHE A 41 19.05 -15.38 -3.34
C PHE A 41 18.14 -15.46 -2.11
N ALA A 42 18.21 -16.56 -1.36
CA ALA A 42 17.42 -16.73 -0.13
C ALA A 42 17.71 -15.62 0.90
N TYR A 43 18.97 -15.16 0.97
CA TYR A 43 19.45 -14.15 1.92
C TYR A 43 19.73 -12.78 1.29
N SER A 44 18.94 -12.38 0.27
CA SER A 44 18.97 -11.01 -0.26
C SER A 44 17.83 -10.16 0.28
N ASP A 45 18.08 -8.85 0.38
CA ASP A 45 17.07 -7.84 0.73
C ASP A 45 16.90 -6.81 -0.38
N ALA A 46 15.70 -6.22 -0.46
CA ALA A 46 15.41 -5.13 -1.37
C ALA A 46 16.24 -3.90 -0.98
N PHE A 47 17.26 -3.61 -1.79
CA PHE A 47 18.18 -2.50 -1.59
C PHE A 47 17.66 -1.19 -2.21
N SER A 48 16.96 -1.28 -3.35
CA SER A 48 16.34 -0.12 -4.00
C SER A 48 15.04 -0.49 -4.66
N HIS A 49 14.12 0.47 -4.73
CA HIS A 49 12.82 0.29 -5.38
C HIS A 49 12.32 1.61 -5.98
N GLN A 50 11.65 1.54 -7.12
CA GLN A 50 11.03 2.69 -7.77
C GLN A 50 9.80 2.28 -8.56
N ILE A 51 8.91 3.25 -8.78
CA ILE A 51 7.78 3.09 -9.70
C ILE A 51 8.13 3.76 -11.02
N GLU A 52 8.01 2.98 -12.08
CA GLU A 52 8.16 3.42 -13.45
C GLU A 52 6.82 3.28 -14.19
N ARG A 53 6.76 3.94 -15.34
CA ARG A 53 5.69 3.81 -16.32
C ARG A 53 6.25 3.19 -17.58
N ASP A 54 5.67 2.09 -18.03
CA ASP A 54 5.89 1.63 -19.39
C ASP A 54 5.34 2.69 -20.36
N ARG A 55 6.20 3.24 -21.23
CA ARG A 55 5.81 4.35 -22.11
C ARG A 55 4.89 3.92 -23.25
N LEU A 56 4.88 2.64 -23.60
CA LEU A 56 4.09 2.07 -24.69
C LEU A 56 2.71 1.62 -24.18
N THR A 57 2.66 0.90 -23.06
CA THR A 57 1.42 0.34 -22.50
C THR A 57 0.78 1.24 -21.44
N ASN A 58 1.52 2.20 -20.89
CA ASN A 58 1.15 2.98 -19.70
C ASN A 58 0.91 2.13 -18.46
N GLU A 59 1.48 0.92 -18.41
CA GLU A 59 1.43 0.08 -17.23
C GLU A 59 2.34 0.62 -16.14
N MET A 60 1.88 0.45 -14.90
CA MET A 60 2.69 0.72 -13.72
C MET A 60 3.66 -0.45 -13.52
N ILE A 61 4.95 -0.14 -13.42
CA ILE A 61 6.01 -1.11 -13.16
C ILE A 61 6.64 -0.77 -11.81
N ALA A 62 6.70 -1.74 -10.90
CA ALA A 62 7.55 -1.67 -9.74
C ALA A 62 8.89 -2.32 -10.07
N ARG A 63 9.95 -1.52 -10.14
CA ARG A 63 11.32 -1.98 -10.36
C ARG A 63 12.04 -2.06 -9.04
N VAL A 64 12.56 -3.24 -8.72
CA VAL A 64 13.16 -3.56 -7.41
C VAL A 64 14.50 -4.22 -7.61
N THR A 65 15.52 -3.75 -6.90
CA THR A 65 16.84 -4.35 -6.87
C THR A 65 17.05 -5.03 -5.53
N PHE A 66 17.31 -6.33 -5.56
CA PHE A 66 17.73 -7.12 -4.42
C PHE A 66 19.24 -7.19 -4.34
N SER A 67 19.79 -7.17 -3.14
CA SER A 67 21.23 -7.30 -2.90
C SER A 67 21.50 -8.32 -1.80
N ASN A 68 22.59 -9.07 -1.91
CA ASN A 68 23.10 -9.90 -0.81
C ASN A 68 23.91 -9.08 0.22
N TYR A 69 24.00 -7.76 0.10
CA TYR A 69 24.58 -6.89 1.12
C TYR A 69 23.66 -6.82 2.38
N PRO A 70 24.19 -6.86 3.62
CA PRO A 70 25.61 -6.77 4.01
C PRO A 70 26.36 -8.11 4.10
N TRP A 71 25.75 -9.22 3.68
CA TRP A 71 26.35 -10.57 3.78
C TRP A 71 27.43 -10.85 2.74
N ALA A 72 27.61 -9.95 1.77
CA ALA A 72 28.70 -10.00 0.82
C ALA A 72 30.07 -9.88 1.51
N GLY A 73 31.05 -10.67 1.04
CA GLY A 73 32.43 -10.68 1.54
C GLY A 73 33.37 -11.36 0.54
N ASP A 74 34.63 -11.60 0.94
CA ASP A 74 35.68 -12.07 0.02
C ASP A 74 35.35 -13.39 -0.70
N ARG A 75 34.55 -14.26 -0.07
CA ARG A 75 34.13 -15.56 -0.63
C ARG A 75 32.82 -15.48 -1.42
N GLU A 76 32.03 -14.43 -1.21
CA GLU A 76 30.75 -14.22 -1.87
C GLU A 76 30.62 -12.72 -2.21
N PRO A 77 31.04 -12.29 -3.41
CA PRO A 77 31.01 -10.88 -3.77
C PRO A 77 29.57 -10.35 -3.79
N ARG A 78 29.45 -9.02 -3.68
CA ARG A 78 28.15 -8.35 -3.78
C ARG A 78 27.53 -8.66 -5.13
N ARG A 79 26.26 -9.07 -5.11
CA ARG A 79 25.42 -9.28 -6.28
C ARG A 79 24.12 -8.50 -6.08
N ASP A 80 23.82 -7.70 -7.10
CA ASP A 80 22.61 -6.91 -7.18
C ASP A 80 21.79 -7.43 -8.36
N GLU A 81 20.54 -7.80 -8.10
CA GLU A 81 19.62 -8.35 -9.11
C GLU A 81 18.38 -7.47 -9.19
N THR A 82 18.11 -6.90 -10.36
CA THR A 82 16.94 -6.04 -10.60
C THR A 82 15.83 -6.82 -11.27
N PHE A 83 14.62 -6.70 -10.72
CA PHE A 83 13.40 -7.30 -11.27
C PHE A 83 12.32 -6.24 -11.44
N GLU A 84 11.42 -6.52 -12.37
CA GLU A 84 10.28 -5.67 -12.68
C GLU A 84 9.00 -6.45 -12.41
N PHE A 85 8.05 -5.77 -11.77
CA PHE A 85 6.72 -6.31 -11.46
C PHE A 85 5.67 -5.37 -12.05
N SER A 86 4.96 -5.83 -13.06
CA SER A 86 3.89 -5.11 -13.73
C SER A 86 2.58 -5.17 -12.92
N PHE A 87 1.78 -4.10 -13.02
CA PHE A 87 0.43 -4.04 -12.46
C PHE A 87 -0.59 -3.64 -13.55
N PRO A 88 -0.98 -4.58 -14.42
CA PRO A 88 -1.78 -4.28 -15.63
C PRO A 88 -3.21 -3.77 -15.34
N SER A 89 -3.73 -4.02 -14.12
CA SER A 89 -5.05 -3.54 -13.70
C SER A 89 -5.04 -2.10 -13.15
N ILE A 90 -3.87 -1.46 -13.08
CA ILE A 90 -3.75 -0.06 -12.69
C ILE A 90 -3.86 0.83 -13.92
N HIS A 91 -4.60 1.93 -13.79
CA HIS A 91 -4.81 2.88 -14.87
C HIS A 91 -3.89 4.08 -14.74
N PHE A 92 -3.52 4.66 -15.88
CA PHE A 92 -2.74 5.89 -15.95
C PHE A 92 -3.61 7.07 -16.42
N ASP A 93 -3.52 8.18 -15.70
CA ASP A 93 -4.11 9.47 -16.05
C ASP A 93 -3.00 10.40 -16.58
N ALA A 94 -2.98 10.62 -17.89
CA ALA A 94 -1.98 11.46 -18.53
C ALA A 94 -2.14 12.95 -18.21
N ALA A 95 -3.34 13.41 -17.88
CA ALA A 95 -3.57 14.83 -17.54
C ALA A 95 -2.96 15.16 -16.17
N GLN A 96 -2.99 14.19 -15.24
CA GLN A 96 -2.46 14.35 -13.88
C GLN A 96 -1.07 13.72 -13.70
N ASN A 97 -0.55 13.00 -14.71
CA ASN A 97 0.63 12.13 -14.60
C ASN A 97 0.57 11.25 -13.34
N GLU A 98 -0.53 10.50 -13.21
CA GLU A 98 -0.82 9.72 -12.02
C GLU A 98 -1.37 8.34 -12.36
N PHE A 99 -0.97 7.34 -11.59
CA PHE A 99 -1.56 6.02 -11.55
C PHE A 99 -2.69 5.97 -10.54
N PHE A 100 -3.81 5.36 -10.92
CA PHE A 100 -4.96 5.20 -10.05
C PHE A 100 -5.63 3.83 -10.24
N ALA A 101 -6.30 3.38 -9.20
CA ALA A 101 -7.19 2.22 -9.24
C ALA A 101 -8.65 2.63 -9.08
N ARG A 102 -9.56 1.73 -9.44
CA ARG A 102 -10.99 1.89 -9.20
C ARG A 102 -11.53 0.73 -8.38
N THR A 103 -12.28 1.03 -7.33
CA THR A 103 -12.98 0.00 -6.56
C THR A 103 -14.16 -0.59 -7.33
N SER A 104 -14.37 -1.90 -7.21
CA SER A 104 -15.40 -2.62 -7.96
C SER A 104 -16.82 -2.18 -7.62
N ARG A 105 -17.07 -1.77 -6.37
CA ARG A 105 -18.44 -1.48 -5.86
C ARG A 105 -18.92 -0.05 -6.09
N ARG A 106 -18.01 0.93 -6.07
CA ARG A 106 -18.38 2.36 -6.12
C ARG A 106 -17.60 3.16 -7.17
N ARG A 107 -16.72 2.51 -7.94
CA ARG A 107 -15.78 3.14 -8.88
C ARG A 107 -15.03 4.34 -8.27
N VAL A 108 -14.83 4.30 -6.94
CA VAL A 108 -14.05 5.35 -6.27
C VAL A 108 -12.63 5.24 -6.78
N ARG A 109 -12.12 6.38 -7.26
CA ARG A 109 -10.75 6.55 -7.71
C ARG A 109 -9.85 6.55 -6.49
N ILE A 110 -8.88 5.63 -6.47
CA ILE A 110 -7.85 5.55 -5.44
C ILE A 110 -6.53 5.95 -6.09
N PRO A 111 -5.92 7.07 -5.70
CA PRO A 111 -4.55 7.43 -6.09
C PRO A 111 -3.58 6.30 -5.74
N ILE A 112 -2.66 5.96 -6.64
CA ILE A 112 -1.67 4.90 -6.40
C ILE A 112 -0.27 5.47 -6.40
N ALA A 113 0.10 6.20 -7.46
CA ALA A 113 1.40 6.83 -7.56
C ALA A 113 1.35 8.05 -8.48
N ALA A 114 1.95 9.16 -8.10
CA ALA A 114 2.03 10.37 -8.92
C ALA A 114 3.47 10.68 -9.31
N LEU A 115 3.65 11.34 -10.46
CA LEU A 115 4.95 11.85 -10.87
C LEU A 115 5.44 12.87 -9.84
N HIS A 116 6.63 12.66 -9.29
CA HIS A 116 7.16 13.53 -8.26
C HIS A 116 8.31 14.40 -8.82
N PRO A 117 8.12 15.73 -8.99
CA PRO A 117 9.07 16.57 -9.71
C PRO A 117 10.45 16.70 -9.04
N ASN A 118 10.55 16.40 -7.74
CA ASN A 118 11.79 16.48 -6.97
C ASN A 118 12.51 15.12 -6.80
N PHE A 119 12.08 14.06 -7.48
CA PHE A 119 12.83 12.80 -7.47
C PHE A 119 13.96 12.84 -8.52
N PRO A 120 15.19 12.42 -8.20
CA PRO A 120 16.36 12.56 -9.08
C PRO A 120 16.32 11.77 -10.40
N TYR A 121 15.23 11.06 -10.67
CA TYR A 121 14.91 10.45 -11.95
C TYR A 121 13.39 10.61 -12.11
N ALA A 122 12.88 10.82 -13.32
CA ALA A 122 11.46 11.09 -13.61
C ALA A 122 10.54 9.89 -13.28
N GLY A 123 10.50 9.50 -12.01
CA GLY A 123 9.83 8.35 -11.46
C GLY A 123 8.60 8.75 -10.67
N TYR A 124 7.75 7.76 -10.44
CA TYR A 124 6.50 7.94 -9.72
C TYR A 124 6.74 7.61 -8.24
N LYS A 125 6.11 8.38 -7.36
CA LYS A 125 6.11 8.12 -5.92
C LYS A 125 4.78 7.51 -5.53
N LEU A 126 4.80 6.44 -4.74
CA LEU A 126 3.58 5.87 -4.17
C LEU A 126 2.86 6.91 -3.29
N GLU A 127 1.56 7.03 -3.53
CA GLU A 127 0.67 7.88 -2.75
C GLU A 127 0.40 7.30 -1.36
N PRO A 128 -0.01 8.13 -0.38
CA PRO A 128 -0.32 7.65 0.98
C PRO A 128 -1.40 6.58 1.06
N THR A 129 -2.17 6.42 0.00
CA THR A 129 -3.24 5.45 -0.18
C THR A 129 -2.75 4.08 -0.62
N ALA A 130 -1.48 3.93 -1.01
CA ALA A 130 -0.94 2.70 -1.58
C ALA A 130 0.30 2.17 -0.83
N GLN A 131 0.47 0.85 -0.86
CA GLN A 131 1.65 0.14 -0.36
C GLN A 131 1.96 -1.03 -1.31
N ILE A 132 3.25 -1.28 -1.55
CA ILE A 132 3.73 -2.47 -2.23
C ILE A 132 4.43 -3.38 -1.23
N PHE A 133 3.95 -4.61 -1.15
CA PHE A 133 4.56 -5.68 -0.39
C PHE A 133 5.40 -6.55 -1.31
N LEU A 134 6.66 -6.76 -0.94
CA LEU A 134 7.56 -7.71 -1.56
C LEU A 134 7.56 -8.97 -0.69
N VAL A 135 6.75 -9.95 -1.07
CA VAL A 135 6.62 -11.21 -0.34
C VAL A 135 7.67 -12.17 -0.87
N LYS A 136 8.67 -12.46 -0.04
CA LYS A 136 9.80 -13.34 -0.36
C LYS A 136 9.70 -14.64 0.43
N ARG A 137 9.76 -15.77 -0.28
CA ARG A 137 9.76 -17.12 0.30
C ARG A 137 10.79 -17.99 -0.40
N SER A 138 11.83 -18.40 0.32
CA SER A 138 12.92 -19.23 -0.21
C SER A 138 13.53 -18.68 -1.52
N GLY A 139 13.69 -17.36 -1.62
CA GLY A 139 14.21 -16.67 -2.80
C GLY A 139 13.16 -16.36 -3.89
N HIS A 140 11.97 -16.93 -3.82
CA HIS A 140 10.86 -16.54 -4.70
C HIS A 140 10.25 -15.22 -4.22
N VAL A 141 10.10 -14.25 -5.11
CA VAL A 141 9.55 -12.94 -4.79
C VAL A 141 8.27 -12.69 -5.58
N LYS A 142 7.26 -12.17 -4.89
CA LYS A 142 6.04 -11.61 -5.47
C LYS A 142 5.85 -10.18 -5.01
N ALA A 143 5.39 -9.33 -5.91
CA ALA A 143 4.93 -7.99 -5.56
C ALA A 143 3.40 -7.97 -5.41
N VAL A 144 2.91 -7.43 -4.30
CA VAL A 144 1.49 -7.25 -4.02
C VAL A 144 1.23 -5.78 -3.75
N LEU A 145 0.40 -5.15 -4.58
CA LEU A 145 -0.06 -3.79 -4.38
C LEU A 145 -1.35 -3.81 -3.55
N ASN A 146 -1.33 -3.14 -2.41
CA ASN A 146 -2.51 -2.86 -1.61
C ASN A 146 -2.83 -1.37 -1.71
N ALA A 147 -4.08 -1.01 -1.92
CA ALA A 147 -4.48 0.40 -1.89
C ALA A 147 -5.82 0.60 -1.22
N THR A 148 -5.99 1.73 -0.54
CA THR A 148 -7.22 2.13 0.13
C THR A 148 -7.65 3.53 -0.24
N ALA A 149 -8.95 3.79 -0.20
CA ALA A 149 -9.47 5.14 -0.42
C ALA A 149 -9.06 6.17 0.64
N GLN A 150 -8.59 5.73 1.80
CA GLN A 150 -8.05 6.61 2.84
C GLN A 150 -6.52 6.44 2.93
N PRO A 151 -5.77 7.53 3.17
CA PRO A 151 -4.35 7.48 3.47
C PRO A 151 -4.08 6.54 4.65
N ARG A 152 -2.99 5.79 4.54
CA ARG A 152 -2.45 4.96 5.62
C ARG A 152 -1.15 5.55 6.10
N ASP A 153 -0.85 5.44 7.38
CA ASP A 153 0.50 5.69 7.89
C ASP A 153 1.41 4.49 7.64
N GLY A 154 2.72 4.72 7.69
CA GLY A 154 3.74 3.68 7.56
C GLY A 154 4.49 3.67 6.22
N ALA A 155 5.34 2.65 6.07
CA ALA A 155 6.18 2.48 4.88
C ALA A 155 5.34 2.15 3.65
N ARG A 156 5.71 2.70 2.49
CA ARG A 156 5.06 2.44 1.20
C ARG A 156 5.60 1.20 0.51
N TRP A 157 6.81 0.81 0.87
CA TRP A 157 7.47 -0.40 0.41
C TRP A 157 7.76 -1.25 1.64
N VAL A 158 7.29 -2.49 1.63
CA VAL A 158 7.41 -3.40 2.77
C VAL A 158 7.89 -4.74 2.24
N GLN A 159 9.05 -5.20 2.70
CA GLN A 159 9.50 -6.56 2.45
C GLN A 159 8.98 -7.48 3.57
N ILE A 160 8.46 -8.64 3.18
CA ILE A 160 8.02 -9.69 4.09
C ILE A 160 8.79 -10.95 3.72
N ASP A 161 9.63 -11.43 4.64
CA ASP A 161 10.35 -12.69 4.50
C ASP A 161 9.59 -13.82 5.20
N ASP A 162 9.02 -14.72 4.41
CA ASP A 162 8.27 -15.90 4.87
C ASP A 162 9.14 -17.15 4.74
N ASN A 163 10.28 -17.16 5.46
CA ASN A 163 11.29 -18.23 5.41
C ASN A 163 11.20 -19.17 6.64
N TRP A 164 9.99 -19.56 7.04
CA TRP A 164 9.77 -20.53 8.13
C TRP A 164 10.03 -21.99 7.71
#